data_AF-A0A1N7L0C2-F1
#
_entry.id   AF-A0A1N7L0C2-F1
#
_cell.length_a   1.000
_cell.length_b   1.000
_cell.length_c   1.000
_cell.angle_alpha   90.00
_cell.angle_beta   90.00
_cell.angle_gamma   90.00
#
_symmetry.space_group_name_H-M   'P 1'
#
loop_
_entity.id
_entity.type
_entity.pdbx_description
1 polymer ?
#
loop_
_entity_poly.entity_id
_entity_poly.type
_entity_poly.pdbx_seq_one_letter_code
_entity_poly.pdbx_strand_id
1 'polypeptide(L)'
;MQRTKSKPPPEAEAETRHAESAGSYALQHHMGIAEAGKLAALRGDYAEALRHYREALRLSQASRAPEVFFRHYTQCVLEALECSGAHEPVIEFCERADAHYTAQGAPLAVQQRDHATILERLGVNLACAGHTKPARLALERACALSTSQAPLKVAETLLAWLQRGLAIEQRRLRDLQRRHDYFTVRPGKVSAERATPLPKSRGPAPRKEATGLP
;
A
#
# COMPACT_ATOMS: atom_id res chain seq x y z
N MET A 1 -30.48 37.20 33.02
CA MET A 1 -29.32 36.70 33.79
C MET A 1 -28.44 35.89 32.85
N GLN A 2 -27.24 36.42 32.55
CA GLN A 2 -26.31 35.86 31.56
C GLN A 2 -25.53 34.69 32.18
N ARG A 3 -25.50 33.53 31.51
CA ARG A 3 -24.66 32.38 31.89
C ARG A 3 -23.21 32.71 31.55
N THR A 4 -22.39 32.94 32.58
CA THR A 4 -20.94 33.07 32.45
C THR A 4 -20.33 31.72 32.03
N LYS A 5 -19.77 31.64 30.83
CA LYS A 5 -18.92 30.51 30.40
C LYS A 5 -17.63 30.59 31.23
N SER A 6 -17.51 29.71 32.23
CA SER A 6 -16.29 29.59 33.03
C SER A 6 -15.16 29.08 32.14
N LYS A 7 -14.03 29.81 32.11
CA LYS A 7 -12.82 29.41 31.39
C LYS A 7 -12.20 28.19 32.09
N PRO A 8 -11.81 27.13 31.37
CA PRO A 8 -11.23 25.94 31.99
C PRO A 8 -9.89 26.26 32.69
N PRO A 9 -9.50 25.47 33.72
CA PRO A 9 -8.27 25.69 34.46
C PRO A 9 -7.01 25.47 33.58
N PRO A 10 -5.92 26.21 33.85
CA PRO A 10 -4.71 26.24 33.00
C PRO A 10 -4.00 24.88 32.86
N GLU A 11 -4.18 23.97 33.83
CA GLU A 11 -3.62 22.61 33.81
C GLU A 11 -4.30 21.72 32.76
N ALA A 12 -5.62 21.84 32.59
CA ALA A 12 -6.38 21.12 31.57
C ALA A 12 -6.03 21.61 30.15
N GLU A 13 -5.72 22.90 29.99
CA GLU A 13 -5.23 23.44 28.71
C GLU A 13 -3.81 22.95 28.36
N ALA A 14 -2.95 22.74 29.36
CA ALA A 14 -1.58 22.24 29.15
C ALA A 14 -1.55 20.74 28.78
N GLU A 15 -2.33 19.90 29.47
CA GLU A 15 -2.45 18.47 29.16
C GLU A 15 -3.03 18.24 27.76
N THR A 16 -4.03 19.05 27.37
CA THR A 16 -4.63 18.97 26.04
C THR A 16 -3.62 19.35 24.95
N ARG A 17 -2.82 20.41 25.15
CA ARG A 17 -1.77 20.82 24.19
C ARG A 17 -0.64 19.80 24.07
N HIS A 18 -0.24 19.15 25.16
CA HIS A 18 0.76 18.09 25.13
C HIS A 18 0.25 16.83 24.40
N ALA A 19 -1.01 16.45 24.62
CA ALA A 19 -1.65 15.35 23.90
C ALA A 19 -1.82 15.64 22.39
N GLU A 20 -2.22 16.87 22.03
CA GLU A 20 -2.33 17.33 20.64
C GLU A 20 -0.96 17.37 19.94
N SER A 21 0.08 17.85 20.63
CA SER A 21 1.46 17.85 20.12
C SER A 21 2.02 16.44 19.94
N ALA A 22 1.73 15.53 20.88
CA ALA A 22 2.17 14.13 20.79
C ALA A 22 1.47 13.37 19.67
N GLY A 23 0.15 13.60 19.48
CA GLY A 23 -0.61 13.05 18.36
C GLY A 23 -0.14 13.58 17.00
N SER A 24 0.14 14.88 16.90
CA SER A 24 0.69 15.51 15.69
C SER A 24 2.09 14.98 15.35
N TYR A 25 2.95 14.81 16.36
CA TYR A 25 4.29 14.24 16.18
C TYR A 25 4.25 12.78 15.73
N ALA A 26 3.42 11.94 16.37
CA ALA A 26 3.27 10.53 15.99
C ALA A 26 2.78 10.37 14.54
N LEU A 27 1.82 11.21 14.14
CA LEU A 27 1.30 11.28 12.77
C LEU A 27 2.40 11.63 11.76
N GLN A 28 3.15 12.70 12.03
CA GLN A 28 4.25 13.14 11.16
C GLN A 28 5.35 12.07 11.05
N HIS A 29 5.61 11.34 12.13
CA HIS A 29 6.68 10.36 12.18
C HIS A 29 6.44 9.17 11.25
N HIS A 30 5.28 8.50 11.34
CA HIS A 30 5.00 7.36 10.46
C HIS A 30 4.83 7.79 8.99
N MET A 31 4.35 9.02 8.74
CA MET A 31 4.30 9.60 7.40
C MET A 31 5.70 9.77 6.81
N GLY A 32 6.65 10.33 7.57
CA GLY A 32 8.01 10.53 7.09
C GLY A 32 8.73 9.21 6.79
N ILE A 33 8.50 8.18 7.61
CA ILE A 33 9.03 6.83 7.35
C ILE A 33 8.44 6.26 6.06
N ALA A 34 7.14 6.36 5.85
CA ALA A 34 6.51 5.90 4.60
C ALA A 34 7.08 6.64 3.38
N GLU A 35 7.37 7.94 3.51
CA GLU A 35 7.94 8.76 2.45
C GLU A 35 9.37 8.31 2.07
N ALA A 36 10.18 7.94 3.06
CA ALA A 36 11.48 7.31 2.81
C ALA A 36 11.33 5.97 2.05
N GLY A 37 10.30 5.18 2.39
CA GLY A 37 9.94 3.97 1.65
C GLY A 37 9.64 4.23 0.17
N LYS A 38 8.86 5.29 -0.12
CA LYS A 38 8.56 5.70 -1.50
C LYS A 38 9.82 6.09 -2.28
N LEU A 39 10.74 6.83 -1.67
CA LEU A 39 12.02 7.15 -2.31
C LEU A 39 12.84 5.90 -2.63
N ALA A 40 12.86 4.91 -1.72
CA ALA A 40 13.53 3.63 -1.97
C ALA A 40 12.87 2.86 -3.13
N ALA A 41 11.54 2.77 -3.15
CA ALA A 41 10.79 2.13 -4.23
C ALA A 41 11.04 2.78 -5.60
N LEU A 42 11.13 4.12 -5.67
CA LEU A 42 11.47 4.84 -6.89
C LEU A 42 12.89 4.55 -7.41
N ARG A 43 13.82 4.15 -6.53
CA ARG A 43 15.17 3.70 -6.90
C ARG A 43 15.23 2.21 -7.26
N GLY A 44 14.12 1.48 -7.15
CA GLY A 44 14.07 0.02 -7.32
C GLY A 44 14.56 -0.77 -6.10
N ASP A 45 14.85 -0.10 -4.98
CA ASP A 45 15.23 -0.76 -3.73
C ASP A 45 13.98 -1.17 -2.93
N TYR A 46 13.32 -2.23 -3.42
CA TYR A 46 12.07 -2.71 -2.86
C TYR A 46 12.24 -3.37 -1.49
N ALA A 47 13.42 -3.91 -1.18
CA ALA A 47 13.71 -4.47 0.13
C ALA A 47 13.71 -3.37 1.20
N GLU A 48 14.38 -2.25 0.93
CA GLU A 48 14.38 -1.10 1.83
C GLU A 48 13.02 -0.41 1.88
N ALA A 49 12.32 -0.31 0.75
CA ALA A 49 10.97 0.22 0.70
C ALA A 49 10.02 -0.55 1.64
N LEU A 50 10.03 -1.88 1.55
CA LEU A 50 9.22 -2.76 2.41
C LEU A 50 9.57 -2.61 3.89
N ARG A 51 10.85 -2.43 4.23
CA ARG A 51 11.27 -2.17 5.62
C ARG A 51 10.63 -0.91 6.16
N HIS A 52 10.66 0.18 5.39
CA HIS A 52 10.04 1.44 5.77
C HIS A 52 8.50 1.32 5.87
N TYR A 53 7.84 0.72 4.89
CA TYR A 53 6.37 0.63 4.90
C TYR A 53 5.83 -0.23 6.05
N ARG A 54 6.50 -1.34 6.38
CA ARG A 54 6.12 -2.20 7.52
C ARG A 54 6.20 -1.44 8.84
N GLU A 55 7.23 -0.63 9.02
CA GLU A 55 7.36 0.17 10.23
C GLU A 55 6.35 1.33 10.27
N ALA A 56 6.09 1.98 9.14
CA ALA A 56 5.02 2.98 9.05
C ALA A 56 3.64 2.39 9.40
N LEU A 57 3.33 1.18 8.93
CA LEU A 57 2.12 0.43 9.29
C LEU A 57 2.06 0.09 10.78
N ARG A 58 3.18 -0.34 11.37
CA ARG A 58 3.27 -0.67 12.80
C ARG A 58 2.99 0.58 13.64
N LEU A 59 3.62 1.70 13.29
CA LEU A 59 3.46 2.97 14.00
C LEU A 59 2.06 3.55 13.83
N SER A 60 1.48 3.51 12.62
CA SER A 60 0.12 4.04 12.39
C SER A 60 -0.93 3.26 13.19
N GLN A 61 -0.76 1.95 13.36
CA GLN A 61 -1.64 1.13 14.21
C GLN A 61 -1.43 1.46 15.69
N ALA A 62 -0.17 1.56 16.14
CA ALA A 62 0.16 1.89 17.52
C ALA A 62 -0.39 3.27 17.94
N SER A 63 -0.37 4.24 17.03
CA SER A 63 -0.90 5.59 17.26
C SER A 63 -2.40 5.73 16.98
N ARG A 64 -3.10 4.63 16.62
CA ARG A 64 -4.52 4.64 16.20
C ARG A 64 -4.81 5.71 15.14
N ALA A 65 -3.89 5.88 14.19
CA ALA A 65 -4.05 6.82 13.10
C ALA A 65 -5.30 6.48 12.26
N PRO A 66 -5.92 7.48 11.59
CA PRO A 66 -7.04 7.24 10.70
C PRO A 66 -6.77 6.14 9.67
N GLU A 67 -7.79 5.33 9.36
CA GLU A 67 -7.69 4.14 8.50
C GLU A 67 -7.10 4.43 7.11
N VAL A 68 -7.28 5.67 6.61
CA VAL A 68 -6.70 6.10 5.33
C VAL A 68 -5.18 5.90 5.27
N PHE A 69 -4.46 6.04 6.39
CA PHE A 69 -3.01 5.79 6.44
C PHE A 69 -2.69 4.31 6.30
N PHE A 70 -3.41 3.46 7.04
CA PHE A 70 -3.27 2.02 6.96
C PHE A 70 -3.53 1.52 5.53
N ARG A 71 -4.60 1.99 4.90
CA ARG A 71 -4.93 1.69 3.51
C ARG A 71 -3.83 2.12 2.55
N HIS A 72 -3.36 3.36 2.66
CA HIS A 72 -2.30 3.89 1.80
C HIS A 72 -0.98 3.12 1.95
N TYR A 73 -0.56 2.80 3.18
CA TYR A 73 0.67 2.04 3.39
C TYR A 73 0.55 0.59 2.92
N THR A 74 -0.62 -0.02 3.07
CA THR A 74 -0.90 -1.34 2.50
C THR A 74 -0.75 -1.31 0.98
N GLN A 75 -1.29 -0.30 0.29
CA GLN A 75 -1.09 -0.15 -1.16
C GLN A 75 0.40 -0.02 -1.53
N CYS A 76 1.18 0.73 -0.75
CA CYS A 76 2.62 0.86 -0.97
C CYS A 76 3.37 -0.48 -0.79
N VAL A 77 2.98 -1.29 0.19
CA VAL A 77 3.54 -2.63 0.41
C VAL A 77 3.25 -3.55 -0.76
N LEU A 78 1.99 -3.64 -1.19
CA LEU A 78 1.58 -4.50 -2.30
C LEU A 78 2.28 -4.10 -3.60
N GLU A 79 2.39 -2.79 -3.84
CA GLU A 79 3.13 -2.26 -4.98
C GLU A 79 4.61 -2.64 -4.95
N ALA A 80 5.29 -2.53 -3.81
CA ALA A 80 6.70 -2.91 -3.71
C ALA A 80 6.90 -4.42 -3.94
N LEU A 81 6.01 -5.27 -3.40
CA LEU A 81 6.02 -6.72 -3.63
C LEU A 81 5.78 -7.07 -5.10
N GLU A 82 4.77 -6.46 -5.72
CA GLU A 82 4.52 -6.58 -7.17
C GLU A 82 5.74 -6.21 -7.98
N CYS A 83 6.40 -5.11 -7.60
CA CYS A 83 7.51 -4.60 -8.36
C CYS A 83 8.78 -5.43 -8.22
N SER A 84 8.95 -6.12 -7.09
CA SER A 84 10.03 -7.08 -6.87
C SER A 84 9.76 -8.47 -7.48
N GLY A 85 8.60 -8.68 -8.12
CA GLY A 85 8.17 -9.97 -8.64
C GLY A 85 7.63 -10.94 -7.58
N ALA A 86 7.41 -10.48 -6.34
CA ALA A 86 6.83 -11.27 -5.27
C ALA A 86 5.29 -11.29 -5.39
N HIS A 87 4.79 -11.99 -6.40
CA HIS A 87 3.35 -12.02 -6.72
C HIS A 87 2.53 -12.83 -5.72
N GLU A 88 3.07 -13.93 -5.19
CA GLU A 88 2.33 -14.85 -4.31
C GLU A 88 1.77 -14.17 -3.04
N PRO A 89 2.56 -13.40 -2.26
CA PRO A 89 2.02 -12.70 -1.09
C PRO A 89 0.96 -11.64 -1.44
N VAL A 90 1.00 -11.10 -2.66
CA VAL A 90 0.02 -10.12 -3.14
C VAL A 90 -1.28 -10.81 -3.50
N ILE A 91 -1.20 -11.98 -4.16
CA ILE A 91 -2.35 -12.84 -4.45
C ILE A 91 -3.05 -13.23 -3.14
N GLU A 92 -2.31 -13.78 -2.17
CA GLU A 92 -2.86 -14.18 -0.87
C GLU A 92 -3.59 -13.02 -0.16
N PHE A 93 -2.96 -11.84 -0.14
CA PHE A 93 -3.59 -10.65 0.44
C PHE A 93 -4.89 -10.30 -0.28
N CYS A 94 -4.86 -10.26 -1.61
CA CYS A 94 -6.01 -9.86 -2.41
C CYS A 94 -7.17 -10.87 -2.32
N GLU A 95 -6.90 -12.16 -2.25
CA GLU A 95 -7.92 -13.19 -2.04
C GLU A 95 -8.60 -13.06 -0.68
N ARG A 96 -7.83 -12.80 0.38
CA ARG A 96 -8.38 -12.53 1.72
C ARG A 96 -9.21 -11.25 1.75
N ALA A 97 -8.76 -10.20 1.08
CA ALA A 97 -9.51 -8.96 0.95
C ALA A 97 -10.80 -9.15 0.14
N ASP A 98 -10.75 -9.91 -0.96
CA ASP A 98 -11.93 -10.28 -1.75
C ASP A 98 -12.97 -11.04 -0.94
N ALA A 99 -12.53 -12.03 -0.16
CA ALA A 99 -13.40 -12.78 0.75
C ALA A 99 -14.05 -11.85 1.80
N HIS A 100 -13.29 -10.90 2.35
CA HIS A 100 -13.79 -9.92 3.31
C HIS A 100 -14.87 -9.01 2.71
N TYR A 101 -14.64 -8.46 1.52
CA TYR A 101 -15.64 -7.62 0.83
C TYR A 101 -16.87 -8.43 0.42
N THR A 102 -16.70 -9.67 -0.01
CA THR A 102 -17.82 -10.54 -0.42
C THR A 102 -18.69 -10.95 0.79
N ALA A 103 -18.09 -11.11 1.97
CA ALA A 103 -18.82 -11.40 3.19
C ALA A 103 -19.62 -10.19 3.72
N GLN A 104 -19.24 -8.97 3.33
CA GLN A 104 -19.97 -7.75 3.66
C GLN A 104 -21.14 -7.59 2.69
N GLY A 105 -22.38 -7.57 3.20
CA GLY A 105 -23.61 -7.57 2.41
C GLY A 105 -23.72 -6.46 1.35
N ALA A 106 -24.39 -5.35 1.64
CA ALA A 106 -24.57 -4.25 0.68
C ALA A 106 -23.43 -3.21 0.84
N PRO A 107 -22.42 -3.19 -0.04
CA PRO A 107 -21.27 -2.31 0.11
C PRO A 107 -21.63 -0.85 -0.19
N LEU A 108 -21.04 0.07 0.58
CA LEU A 108 -21.00 1.49 0.23
C LEU A 108 -20.23 1.69 -1.09
N ALA A 109 -20.52 2.77 -1.83
CA ALA A 109 -19.86 3.05 -3.10
C ALA A 109 -18.32 3.12 -3.00
N VAL A 110 -17.78 3.57 -1.86
CA VAL A 110 -16.32 3.57 -1.61
C VAL A 110 -15.77 2.14 -1.45
N GLN A 111 -16.48 1.28 -0.72
CA GLN A 111 -16.09 -0.13 -0.52
C GLN A 111 -16.13 -0.89 -1.85
N GLN A 112 -17.12 -0.63 -2.69
CA GLN A 112 -17.21 -1.22 -4.02
C GLN A 112 -16.02 -0.82 -4.91
N ARG A 113 -15.61 0.46 -4.89
CA ARG A 113 -14.42 0.91 -5.63
C ARG A 113 -13.16 0.27 -5.10
N ASP A 114 -13.02 0.20 -3.78
CA ASP A 114 -11.86 -0.44 -3.15
C ASP A 114 -11.78 -1.92 -3.55
N HIS A 115 -12.90 -2.64 -3.47
CA HIS A 115 -13.00 -4.04 -3.88
C HIS A 115 -12.64 -4.24 -5.35
N ALA A 116 -13.12 -3.37 -6.25
CA ALA A 116 -12.77 -3.40 -7.66
C ALA A 116 -11.25 -3.25 -7.88
N THR A 117 -10.59 -2.33 -7.14
CA THR A 117 -9.13 -2.14 -7.22
C THR A 117 -8.35 -3.33 -6.67
N ILE A 118 -8.86 -4.01 -5.63
CA ILE A 118 -8.29 -5.25 -5.09
C ILE A 118 -8.38 -6.37 -6.14
N LEU A 119 -9.50 -6.50 -6.83
CA LEU A 119 -9.70 -7.51 -7.88
C LEU A 119 -8.84 -7.23 -9.12
N GLU A 120 -8.66 -5.96 -9.51
CA GLU A 120 -7.71 -5.59 -10.57
C GLU A 120 -6.29 -6.04 -10.20
N ARG A 121 -5.87 -5.74 -8.97
CA ARG A 121 -4.56 -6.13 -8.45
C ARG A 121 -4.38 -7.66 -8.37
N LEU A 122 -5.41 -8.38 -7.94
CA LEU A 122 -5.44 -9.84 -7.95
C LEU A 122 -5.23 -10.38 -9.36
N GLY A 123 -6.02 -9.90 -10.32
CA GLY A 123 -5.97 -10.33 -11.71
C GLY A 123 -4.61 -10.06 -12.37
N VAL A 124 -4.02 -8.90 -12.11
CA VAL A 124 -2.66 -8.53 -12.56
C VAL A 124 -1.63 -9.51 -12.00
N ASN A 125 -1.64 -9.79 -10.70
CA ASN A 125 -0.63 -10.65 -10.08
C ASN A 125 -0.79 -12.13 -10.47
N LEU A 126 -2.04 -12.62 -10.58
CA LEU A 126 -2.33 -13.95 -11.10
C LEU A 126 -1.84 -14.10 -12.55
N ALA A 127 -2.01 -13.08 -13.39
CA ALA A 127 -1.51 -13.09 -14.76
C ALA A 127 0.02 -13.14 -14.81
N CYS A 128 0.70 -12.34 -13.98
CA CYS A 128 2.16 -12.37 -13.85
C CYS A 128 2.70 -13.72 -13.35
N ALA A 129 1.95 -14.39 -12.47
CA ALA A 129 2.27 -15.73 -11.96
C ALA A 129 1.91 -16.87 -12.92
N GLY A 130 1.32 -16.58 -14.08
CA GLY A 130 0.92 -17.59 -15.08
C GLY A 130 -0.42 -18.27 -14.80
N HIS A 131 -1.18 -17.83 -13.80
CA HIS A 131 -2.51 -18.33 -13.47
C HIS A 131 -3.60 -17.69 -14.34
N THR A 132 -3.57 -17.99 -15.65
CA THR A 132 -4.42 -17.34 -16.67
C THR A 132 -5.92 -17.41 -16.39
N LYS A 133 -6.44 -18.60 -15.99
CA LYS A 133 -7.88 -18.78 -15.74
C LYS A 133 -8.35 -17.97 -14.51
N PRO A 134 -7.73 -18.12 -13.32
CA PRO A 134 -8.02 -17.25 -12.17
C PRO A 134 -7.87 -15.76 -12.47
N ALA A 135 -6.82 -15.37 -13.20
CA ALA A 135 -6.59 -13.98 -13.57
C ALA A 135 -7.77 -13.39 -14.33
N ARG A 136 -8.26 -14.10 -15.36
CA ARG A 136 -9.43 -13.67 -16.14
C ARG A 136 -10.66 -13.46 -15.26
N LEU A 137 -10.96 -14.41 -14.39
CA LEU A 137 -12.12 -14.31 -13.50
C LEU A 137 -12.04 -13.10 -12.57
N ALA A 138 -10.87 -12.85 -11.98
CA ALA A 138 -10.65 -11.68 -11.13
C ALA A 138 -10.83 -10.36 -11.90
N LEU A 139 -10.31 -10.27 -13.13
CA LEU A 139 -10.43 -9.08 -13.97
C LEU A 139 -11.86 -8.85 -14.46
N GLU A 140 -12.60 -9.92 -14.81
CA GLU A 140 -14.02 -9.83 -15.17
C GLU A 140 -14.84 -9.26 -14.01
N ARG A 141 -14.59 -9.73 -12.78
CA ARG A 141 -15.23 -9.21 -11.57
C ARG A 141 -14.82 -7.77 -11.27
N ALA A 142 -13.55 -7.41 -11.46
CA ALA A 142 -13.07 -6.03 -11.31
C ALA A 142 -13.80 -5.08 -12.27
N CYS A 143 -13.93 -5.47 -13.54
CA CYS A 143 -14.64 -4.69 -14.56
C CYS A 143 -16.13 -4.55 -14.21
N ALA A 144 -16.78 -5.63 -13.74
CA ALA A 144 -18.19 -5.61 -13.35
C ALA A 144 -18.49 -4.69 -12.15
N LEU A 145 -17.53 -4.54 -11.22
CA LEU A 145 -17.67 -3.62 -10.08
C LEU A 145 -17.26 -2.18 -10.40
N SER A 146 -16.48 -1.97 -11.46
CA SER A 146 -16.07 -0.63 -11.89
C SER A 146 -17.25 0.19 -12.42
N THR A 147 -17.16 1.51 -12.28
CA THR A 147 -18.18 2.42 -12.81
C THR A 147 -17.59 3.27 -13.94
N SER A 148 -18.45 3.85 -14.78
CA SER A 148 -18.01 4.76 -15.84
C SER A 148 -17.23 5.98 -15.31
N GLN A 149 -17.47 6.39 -14.07
CA GLN A 149 -16.77 7.49 -13.38
C GLN A 149 -15.43 7.05 -12.77
N ALA A 150 -15.19 5.76 -12.60
CA ALA A 150 -13.94 5.19 -12.06
C ALA A 150 -13.55 3.92 -12.84
N PRO A 151 -13.19 4.05 -14.13
CA PRO A 151 -12.88 2.89 -14.97
C PRO A 151 -11.53 2.29 -14.61
N LEU A 152 -11.45 0.96 -14.63
CA LEU A 152 -10.24 0.19 -14.37
C LEU A 152 -9.56 -0.19 -15.70
N LYS A 153 -8.85 0.78 -16.29
CA LYS A 153 -8.27 0.64 -17.63
C LYS A 153 -7.20 -0.43 -17.75
N VAL A 154 -6.47 -0.72 -16.67
CA VAL A 154 -5.53 -1.85 -16.65
C VAL A 154 -6.30 -3.16 -16.68
N ALA A 155 -7.35 -3.29 -15.86
CA ALA A 155 -8.20 -4.49 -15.86
C ALA A 155 -8.85 -4.75 -17.22
N GLU A 156 -9.50 -3.75 -17.82
CA GLU A 156 -10.14 -3.85 -19.13
C GLU A 156 -9.15 -4.33 -20.20
N THR A 157 -7.98 -3.69 -20.26
CA THR A 157 -6.98 -3.96 -21.30
C THR A 157 -6.33 -5.33 -21.10
N LEU A 158 -5.98 -5.69 -19.86
CA LEU A 158 -5.37 -6.97 -19.56
C LEU A 158 -6.34 -8.13 -19.80
N LEU A 159 -7.61 -7.96 -19.41
CA LEU A 159 -8.65 -8.95 -19.68
C LEU A 159 -8.79 -9.19 -21.20
N ALA A 160 -8.80 -8.11 -21.98
CA ALA A 160 -8.86 -8.19 -23.44
C ALA A 160 -7.67 -8.93 -24.05
N TRP A 161 -6.46 -8.84 -23.46
CA TRP A 161 -5.29 -9.61 -23.88
C TRP A 161 -5.45 -11.10 -23.56
N LEU A 162 -5.86 -11.42 -22.32
CA LEU A 162 -6.02 -12.81 -21.86
C LEU A 162 -7.15 -13.54 -22.61
N GLN A 163 -8.25 -12.85 -22.94
CA GLN A 163 -9.34 -13.40 -23.75
C GLN A 163 -8.90 -13.75 -25.18
N ARG A 164 -7.92 -13.03 -25.72
CA ARG A 164 -7.33 -13.26 -27.05
C ARG A 164 -6.15 -14.23 -27.03
N GLY A 165 -5.81 -14.79 -25.87
CA GLY A 165 -4.68 -15.70 -25.71
C GLY A 165 -3.31 -15.03 -25.95
N LEU A 166 -3.22 -13.70 -25.78
CA LEU A 166 -1.96 -12.99 -25.95
C LEU A 166 -1.02 -13.26 -24.77
N ALA A 167 0.27 -13.46 -25.07
CA ALA A 167 1.30 -13.55 -24.04
C ALA A 167 1.42 -12.22 -23.28
N ILE A 168 1.57 -12.31 -21.96
CA ILE A 168 1.75 -11.14 -21.08
C ILE A 168 3.23 -10.85 -20.95
N GLU A 169 3.72 -9.92 -21.77
CA GLU A 169 5.08 -9.40 -21.62
C GLU A 169 5.13 -8.43 -20.44
N GLN A 170 6.02 -8.69 -19.48
CA GLN A 170 6.14 -7.87 -18.26
C GLN A 170 6.35 -6.39 -18.58
N ARG A 171 7.23 -6.05 -19.54
CA ARG A 171 7.49 -4.66 -19.93
C ARG A 171 6.23 -3.96 -20.41
N ARG A 172 5.47 -4.61 -21.31
CA ARG A 172 4.21 -4.08 -21.84
C ARG A 172 3.17 -3.86 -20.75
N LEU A 173 3.05 -4.81 -19.81
CA LEU A 173 2.15 -4.66 -18.66
C LEU A 173 2.58 -3.51 -17.76
N ARG A 174 3.88 -3.34 -17.48
CA ARG A 174 4.40 -2.22 -16.69
C ARG A 174 4.11 -0.87 -17.34
N ASP A 175 4.25 -0.77 -18.66
CA ASP A 175 3.92 0.46 -19.39
C ASP A 175 2.42 0.78 -19.31
N LEU A 176 1.56 -0.23 -19.42
CA LEU A 176 0.11 -0.09 -19.22
C LEU A 176 -0.22 0.41 -17.81
N GLN A 177 0.35 -0.22 -16.79
CA GLN A 177 0.15 0.16 -15.38
C GLN A 177 0.58 1.61 -15.12
N ARG A 178 1.75 2.02 -15.63
CA ARG A 178 2.24 3.40 -15.49
C ARG A 178 1.32 4.40 -16.19
N ARG A 179 0.87 4.11 -17.40
CA ARG A 179 0.00 4.98 -18.20
C ARG A 179 -1.33 5.28 -17.50
N HIS A 180 -1.85 4.31 -16.75
CA HIS A 180 -3.16 4.39 -16.11
C HIS A 180 -3.09 4.59 -14.59
N ASP A 181 -1.96 5.10 -14.08
CA ASP A 181 -1.83 5.48 -12.67
C ASP A 181 -2.14 4.35 -11.67
N TYR A 182 -1.91 3.11 -12.07
CA TYR A 182 -2.14 1.91 -11.26
C TYR A 182 -1.30 1.90 -9.96
N PHE A 183 -0.15 2.58 -9.99
CA PHE A 183 0.76 2.72 -8.86
C PHE A 183 0.53 4.02 -8.07
N THR A 184 0.57 3.89 -6.75
CA THR A 184 0.46 5.04 -5.85
C THR A 184 1.80 5.76 -5.72
N VAL A 185 2.93 5.05 -5.77
CA VAL A 185 4.26 5.64 -5.67
C VAL A 185 4.72 6.16 -7.03
N ARG A 186 4.81 7.49 -7.17
CA ARG A 186 5.15 8.17 -8.42
C ARG A 186 6.08 9.35 -8.17
N PRO A 187 7.08 9.62 -9.04
CA PRO A 187 8.05 10.70 -8.83
C PRO A 187 7.45 12.06 -8.45
N GLY A 188 6.33 12.46 -9.08
CA GLY A 188 5.66 13.74 -8.80
C GLY A 188 4.79 13.78 -7.54
N LYS A 189 4.66 12.66 -6.81
CA LYS A 189 3.86 12.55 -5.57
C LYS A 189 4.69 12.24 -4.33
N VAL A 190 6.01 12.14 -4.48
CA VAL A 190 6.94 11.83 -3.40
C VAL A 190 7.68 13.10 -2.95
N SER A 191 7.64 13.38 -1.65
CA SER A 191 8.25 14.55 -1.02
C SER A 191 9.52 14.14 -0.28
N ALA A 192 10.67 14.38 -0.90
CA ALA A 192 11.97 14.03 -0.30
C ALA A 192 12.24 14.76 1.03
N GLU A 193 11.78 16.00 1.15
CA GLU A 193 11.96 16.85 2.33
C GLU A 193 11.26 16.31 3.58
N ARG A 194 10.20 15.51 3.40
CA ARG A 194 9.43 14.92 4.49
C ARG A 194 9.93 13.55 4.91
N ALA A 195 10.91 12.99 4.19
CA ALA A 195 11.36 11.63 4.40
C ALA A 195 12.21 11.48 5.66
N THR A 196 11.82 10.55 6.51
CA THR A 196 12.53 10.18 7.76
C THR A 196 13.00 8.73 7.63
N PRO A 197 14.19 8.48 7.06
CA PRO A 197 14.66 7.12 6.85
C PRO A 197 14.93 6.44 8.19
N LEU A 198 14.49 5.19 8.31
CA LEU A 198 14.88 4.33 9.42
C LEU A 198 16.41 4.11 9.41
N PRO A 199 17.03 3.92 10.58
CA PRO A 199 18.46 3.58 10.67
C PRO A 199 18.81 2.40 9.76
N LYS A 200 19.99 2.44 9.13
CA LYS A 200 20.50 1.32 8.33
C LYS A 200 20.50 0.06 9.18
N SER A 201 20.02 -1.05 8.64
CA SER A 201 20.18 -2.33 9.32
C SER A 201 21.67 -2.61 9.46
N ARG A 202 22.14 -2.83 10.70
CA ARG A 202 23.45 -3.46 10.89
C ARG A 202 23.30 -4.88 10.32
N GLY A 203 24.02 -5.18 9.24
CA GLY A 203 24.09 -6.55 8.73
C GLY A 203 24.55 -7.53 9.82
N PRO A 204 24.34 -8.83 9.64
CA PRO A 204 24.86 -9.82 10.58
C PRO A 204 26.36 -9.61 10.75
N ALA A 205 26.83 -9.54 12.00
CA ALA A 205 28.26 -9.45 12.30
C ALA A 205 28.99 -10.59 11.57
N PRO A 206 30.17 -10.34 10.97
CA PRO A 206 30.93 -11.39 10.32
C PRO A 206 31.14 -12.51 11.33
N ARG A 207 30.70 -13.74 10.98
CA ARG A 207 31.02 -14.92 11.76
C ARG A 207 32.55 -14.99 11.79
N LYS A 208 33.13 -14.93 12.99
CA LYS A 208 34.54 -15.28 13.17
C LYS A 208 34.70 -16.69 12.65
N GLU A 209 35.36 -16.84 11.51
CA GLU A 209 35.81 -18.14 11.04
C GLU A 209 36.67 -18.74 12.16
N ALA A 210 36.21 -19.88 12.69
CA ALA A 210 37.04 -20.68 13.57
C ALA A 210 38.22 -21.13 12.72
N THR A 211 39.36 -20.48 12.91
CA THR A 211 40.65 -20.96 12.43
C THR A 211 40.94 -22.28 13.14
N GLY A 212 40.45 -23.37 12.57
CA GLY A 212 41.02 -24.68 12.78
C GLY A 212 42.38 -24.69 12.08
N LEU A 213 43.45 -24.61 12.87
CA LEU A 213 44.75 -25.08 12.42
C LEU A 213 44.89 -26.57 12.75
N PRO A 214 45.61 -27.32 11.92
CA PRO A 214 45.71 -28.79 11.96
C PRO A 214 46.42 -29.32 13.20
#